data_AF-A0A8J6H035-F1
#
_entry.id   AF-A0A8J6H035-F1
#
_cell.length_a   1.000
_cell.length_b   1.000
_cell.length_c   1.000
_cell.angle_alpha   90.00
_cell.angle_beta   90.00
_cell.angle_gamma   90.00
#
_symmetry.space_group_name_H-M   'P 1'
#
loop_
_entity.id
_entity.type
_entity.pdbx_description
1 polymer ?
#
loop_
_entity_poly.entity_id
_entity_poly.type
_entity_poly.pdbx_seq_one_letter_code
_entity_poly.pdbx_strand_id
1 'polypeptide(L)' 'MIMTDRTSDLNSLEKVVHFYDDKVQSTYFLTRPEPHFTIVVIFESKKSERDSHFISFLNELSLALKNPKVFASLKPGSKG' A
#
# COMPACT_ATOMS: atom_id res chain seq x y z
N MET A 1 -13.82 -0.55 11.59
CA MET A 1 -13.67 -1.09 10.20
C MET A 1 -12.30 -0.66 9.74
N ILE A 2 -11.46 -1.58 9.24
CA ILE A 2 -9.99 -1.42 9.10
C ILE A 2 -9.57 -0.05 8.53
N MET A 3 -10.24 0.43 7.48
CA MET A 3 -9.93 1.72 6.87
C MET A 3 -10.11 2.90 7.83
N THR A 4 -11.13 2.87 8.70
CA THR A 4 -11.41 3.87 9.74
C THR A 4 -10.39 3.77 10.88
N ASP A 5 -10.01 2.56 11.28
CA ASP A 5 -9.14 2.34 12.45
C ASP A 5 -7.66 2.62 12.12
N ARG A 6 -7.27 2.49 10.84
CA ARG A 6 -5.90 2.73 10.34
C ARG A 6 -5.83 3.90 9.38
N THR A 7 -6.77 4.84 9.46
CA THR A 7 -6.83 6.02 8.58
C THR A 7 -5.56 6.86 8.65
N SER A 8 -4.95 7.04 9.83
CA SER A 8 -3.71 7.81 10.01
C SER A 8 -2.53 7.19 9.25
N ASP A 9 -2.37 5.86 9.33
CA ASP A 9 -1.34 5.14 8.60
C ASP A 9 -1.57 5.22 7.09
N LEU A 10 -2.80 5.01 6.62
CA LEU A 10 -3.13 5.07 5.20
C LEU A 10 -3.01 6.50 4.62
N ASN A 11 -3.32 7.53 5.41
CA ASN A 11 -3.17 8.93 4.99
C ASN A 11 -1.70 9.37 4.85
N SER A 12 -0.74 8.58 5.34
CA SER A 12 0.69 8.84 5.06
C SER A 12 1.06 8.58 3.60
N LEU A 13 0.23 7.85 2.84
CA LEU A 13 0.44 7.42 1.45
C LEU A 13 1.67 6.52 1.22
N GLU A 14 2.51 6.29 2.22
CA GLU A 14 3.78 5.53 2.10
C GLU A 14 3.74 4.17 2.79
N LYS A 15 2.68 3.86 3.55
CA LYS A 15 2.61 2.64 4.36
C LYS A 15 1.71 1.58 3.74
N VAL A 16 2.18 0.33 3.85
CA VAL A 16 1.33 -0.86 3.73
C VAL A 16 0.84 -1.24 5.12
N VAL A 17 -0.47 -1.31 5.29
CA VAL A 17 -1.14 -1.76 6.52
C VAL A 17 -1.46 -3.24 6.40
N HIS A 18 -1.07 -4.04 7.39
CA HIS A 18 -1.46 -5.45 7.53
C HIS A 18 -2.50 -5.61 8.63
N PHE A 19 -3.44 -6.52 8.41
CA PHE A 19 -4.40 -6.95 9.41
C PHE A 19 -4.86 -8.38 9.15
N TYR A 20 -4.98 -9.19 10.20
CA TYR A 20 -5.60 -10.51 10.14
C TYR A 20 -6.89 -10.52 10.98
N ASP A 21 -8.00 -10.90 10.36
CA ASP A 21 -9.29 -11.10 11.01
C ASP A 21 -9.47 -12.58 11.35
N ASP A 22 -9.38 -12.91 12.63
CA ASP A 22 -9.54 -14.29 13.09
C ASP A 22 -10.99 -14.78 12.99
N LYS A 23 -11.99 -13.89 12.96
CA LYS A 23 -13.40 -14.28 12.86
C LYS A 23 -13.76 -14.81 11.48
N VAL A 24 -13.17 -14.23 10.44
CA VAL A 24 -13.38 -14.63 9.03
C VAL A 24 -12.14 -15.28 8.40
N GLN A 25 -11.14 -15.60 9.23
CA GLN A 25 -9.90 -16.29 8.85
C GLN A 25 -9.20 -15.67 7.62
N SER A 26 -9.22 -14.33 7.53
CA SER A 26 -8.73 -13.61 6.35
C SER A 26 -7.66 -12.56 6.70
N THR A 27 -6.64 -12.44 5.84
CA THR A 27 -5.62 -11.39 5.95
C THR A 27 -5.81 -10.33 4.87
N TYR A 28 -5.61 -9.08 5.28
CA TYR A 28 -5.74 -7.90 4.46
C TYR A 28 -4.42 -7.14 4.44
N PHE A 29 -3.97 -6.76 3.25
CA PHE A 29 -2.91 -5.78 3.06
C PHE A 29 -3.47 -4.58 2.31
N LEU A 30 -3.30 -3.37 2.84
CA LEU A 30 -3.85 -2.14 2.27
C LEU A 30 -2.75 -1.11 2.04
N THR A 31 -2.81 -0.39 0.93
CA THR A 31 -1.97 0.80 0.68
C THR A 31 -2.79 1.88 -0.01
N ARG A 32 -2.36 3.14 0.14
CA ARG A 32 -3.02 4.32 -0.45
C ARG A 32 -2.03 5.06 -1.36
N PRO A 33 -2.01 4.80 -2.66
CA PRO A 33 -1.13 5.51 -3.59
C PRO A 33 -1.44 7.02 -3.69
N GLU A 34 -2.72 7.39 -3.61
CA GLU A 34 -3.23 8.75 -3.79
C GLU A 34 -4.36 8.99 -2.77
N PRO A 35 -4.68 10.24 -2.38
CA PRO A 35 -5.62 10.53 -1.28
C PRO A 35 -6.99 9.84 -1.38
N HIS A 36 -7.47 9.61 -2.60
CA HIS A 36 -8.79 9.05 -2.88
C HIS A 36 -8.77 7.59 -3.36
N PHE A 37 -7.60 6.97 -3.51
CA PHE A 37 -7.46 5.61 -4.04
C PHE A 37 -6.83 4.69 -3.01
N THR A 38 -7.53 3.64 -2.61
CA THR A 38 -7.00 2.61 -1.71
C THR A 38 -6.98 1.26 -2.42
N ILE A 39 -5.87 0.55 -2.33
CA ILE A 39 -5.69 -0.80 -2.88
C ILE A 39 -5.72 -1.78 -1.73
N VAL A 40 -6.40 -2.91 -1.92
CA VAL A 40 -6.48 -4.00 -0.95
C VAL A 40 -6.14 -5.33 -1.61
N VAL A 41 -5.34 -6.14 -0.92
CA VAL A 41 -5.13 -7.56 -1.21
C VAL A 41 -5.74 -8.35 -0.08
N ILE A 42 -6.57 -9.33 -0.44
CA ILE A 42 -7.30 -10.18 0.51
C ILE A 42 -6.84 -11.62 0.32
N PHE A 43 -6.46 -12.26 1.42
CA PHE A 43 -6.21 -13.69 1.49
C PHE A 43 -7.24 -14.34 2.39
N GLU A 44 -7.93 -15.38 1.92
CA GLU A 44 -8.80 -16.25 2.74
C GLU A 44 -7.96 -17.26 3.55
N SER A 45 -6.88 -16.77 4.15
CA SER A 45 -5.98 -17.53 5.03
C SER A 45 -5.11 -16.56 5.83
N LYS A 46 -4.54 -17.04 6.93
CA LYS A 46 -3.59 -16.27 7.73
C LYS A 46 -2.28 -16.05 6.96
N LYS A 47 -1.91 -14.78 6.74
CA LYS A 47 -0.61 -14.34 6.22
C LYS A 47 0.12 -13.48 7.23
N SER A 48 1.45 -13.56 7.20
CA SER A 48 2.32 -12.82 8.12
C SER A 48 2.56 -11.41 7.59
N GLU A 49 2.65 -10.42 8.47
CA GLU A 49 3.15 -9.09 8.09
C GLU A 49 4.61 -9.14 7.61
N ARG A 50 5.36 -10.20 7.96
CA ARG A 50 6.75 -10.40 7.56
C ARG A 50 6.90 -10.99 6.15
N ASP A 51 5.79 -11.31 5.48
CA ASP A 51 5.78 -11.79 4.10
C ASP A 51 6.12 -10.63 3.15
N SER A 52 7.43 -10.35 3.05
CA SER A 52 7.98 -9.15 2.39
C SER A 52 7.56 -9.02 0.93
N HIS A 53 7.32 -10.13 0.23
CA HIS A 53 6.89 -10.14 -1.16
C HIS A 53 5.52 -9.46 -1.37
N PHE A 54 4.57 -9.59 -0.44
CA PHE A 54 3.29 -8.89 -0.54
C PHE A 54 3.45 -7.37 -0.32
N ILE A 55 4.33 -7.00 0.61
CA ILE A 55 4.65 -5.59 0.88
C ILE A 55 5.34 -4.97 -0.33
N SER A 56 6.37 -5.63 -0.88
CA SER A 56 7.08 -5.17 -2.08
C SER A 56 6.14 -5.02 -3.27
N PHE A 57 5.27 -6.00 -3.52
CA PHE A 57 4.28 -5.93 -4.59
C PHE A 57 3.37 -4.69 -4.45
N LEU A 58 2.83 -4.44 -3.26
CA LEU A 58 1.97 -3.27 -3.02
C LEU A 58 2.73 -1.96 -3.12
N ASN A 59 4.00 -1.93 -2.69
CA ASN A 59 4.86 -0.76 -2.83
C ASN A 59 5.18 -0.45 -4.29
N GLU A 60 5.50 -1.47 -5.10
CA GLU A 60 5.76 -1.30 -6.54
C GLU A 60 4.53 -0.75 -7.26
N LEU A 61 3.35 -1.34 -7.01
CA LEU A 61 2.09 -0.89 -7.58
C LEU A 61 1.76 0.54 -7.11
N SER A 62 1.88 0.81 -5.81
CA SER A 62 1.62 2.15 -5.27
C SER A 62 2.57 3.19 -5.88
N LEU A 63 3.85 2.86 -6.05
CA LEU A 63 4.86 3.75 -6.59
C LEU A 63 4.62 4.07 -8.07
N ALA A 64 4.07 3.12 -8.84
CA ALA A 64 3.71 3.34 -10.25
C ALA A 64 2.54 4.31 -10.44
N LEU A 65 1.68 4.46 -9.42
CA LEU A 65 0.50 5.32 -9.46
C LEU A 65 0.72 6.72 -8.88
N LYS A 66 1.85 6.97 -8.21
CA LYS A 66 2.15 8.25 -7.56
C LYS A 66 2.56 9.32 -8.57
N ASN A 67 1.72 10.34 -8.72
CA ASN A 67 2.00 11.49 -9.58
C ASN A 67 3.33 12.22 -9.22
N PRO A 68 3.71 12.41 -7.94
CA PRO A 68 4.97 13.09 -7.61
C PRO A 68 6.22 12.41 -8.19
N LYS A 69 6.18 11.09 -8.43
CA LYS A 69 7.34 10.33 -8.93
C LYS A 69 7.74 10.76 -10.34
N VAL A 70 6.76 10.96 -11.23
CA VAL A 70 7.07 11.44 -12.59
C VAL A 70 7.66 12.85 -12.55
N PHE A 71 7.18 13.71 -11.64
CA PHE A 71 7.74 15.06 -11.50
C PHE A 71 9.16 15.06 -10.91
N ALA A 72 9.50 14.11 -10.05
CA ALA A 72 10.87 13.97 -9.56
C ALA A 72 11.87 13.66 -10.69
N SER A 73 11.43 13.02 -11.78
CA SER A 73 12.26 12.77 -12.96
C SER A 73 12.47 13.99 -13.86
N LEU A 74 11.70 15.07 -13.67
CA LEU A 74 11.83 16.33 -14.44
C LEU A 74 13.05 17.17 -14.02
N LYS A 75 14.02 16.61 -13.30
CA LYS A 75 15.21 17.33 -12.85
C LYS A 75 15.91 17.97 -14.06
N PRO A 76 16.12 19.30 -14.07
CA PRO A 76 16.81 19.97 -15.17
C PRO A 76 18.20 19.35 -15.36
N GLY A 77 18.47 18.82 -16.55
CA GLY A 77 19.76 18.21 -16.91
C GLY A 77 19.88 16.69 -16.73
N SER A 78 18.81 15.97 -16.37
CA SER A 78 18.81 14.50 -16.44
C SER A 78 18.79 14.05 -17.90
N LYS A 79 19.96 13.68 -18.46
CA LYS A 79 20.01 12.96 -19.73
C LYS A 79 19.46 11.55 -19.48
N GLY A 80 18.44 11.17 -20.23
CA GLY A 80 17.95 9.79 -20.30
C GLY A 80 19.01 8.82 -20.78
#